data_AF-A0A8T4THW9-F1
#
_entry.id   AF-A0A8T4THW9-F1
#
_cell.length_a   1.000
_cell.length_b   1.000
_cell.length_c   1.000
_cell.angle_alpha   90.00
_cell.angle_beta   90.00
_cell.angle_gamma   90.00
#
_symmetry.space_group_name_H-M   'P 1'
#
loop_
_entity.id
_entity.type
_entity.pdbx_description
1 polymer ?
#
loop_
_entity_poly.entity_id
_entity_poly.type
_entity_poly.pdbx_seq_one_letter_code
_entity_poly.pdbx_strand_id
1 'polypeptide(L)'
;MARLETIIRNMLPLHKTPIKPKRKTISLIRCGILDSQLNSSNASIAMGIFYEVLSQAFYGGELGKHVGIDNGNGDSTSTRPDIINTKENIIYEVKSCRRGKEFFLQDRQMEFYKAMQVNFLSNNKKYPKIYFVIYVHPFEGVRSAWKGTRYEMYDALASETLYSLVVPFNLIVNLHDPNREIGDLVYTYNNKTKYNTGSKVRSSAIKGLFTEPERVIRLLGGYTSDYSIERLRVPRDIHVRIGKVKRIKQFPIVKIDYKDYDKWSETFSKEYLGDVPF
;
A
#
# COMPACT_ATOMS: atom_id res chain seq x y z
N MET A 1 -18.89 -11.97 -12.97
CA MET A 1 -19.09 -11.21 -11.71
C MET A 1 -18.96 -12.09 -10.45
N ALA A 2 -19.57 -13.27 -10.40
CA ALA A 2 -19.67 -14.10 -9.19
C ALA A 2 -18.36 -14.60 -8.54
N ARG A 3 -17.26 -14.80 -9.29
CA ARG A 3 -16.10 -15.56 -8.78
C ARG A 3 -15.34 -14.86 -7.64
N LEU A 4 -15.01 -13.57 -7.74
CA LEU A 4 -14.26 -12.87 -6.68
C LEU A 4 -15.12 -12.62 -5.44
N GLU A 5 -16.39 -12.27 -5.61
CA GLU A 5 -17.31 -12.10 -4.48
C GLU A 5 -17.53 -13.41 -3.72
N THR A 6 -17.62 -14.53 -4.45
CA THR A 6 -17.67 -15.87 -3.85
C THR A 6 -16.39 -16.16 -3.07
N ILE A 7 -15.21 -15.84 -3.63
CA ILE A 7 -13.94 -15.97 -2.92
C ILE A 7 -13.94 -15.14 -1.64
N ILE A 8 -14.30 -13.85 -1.71
CA ILE A 8 -14.32 -12.97 -0.53
C ILE A 8 -15.29 -13.50 0.52
N ARG A 9 -16.48 -13.95 0.10
CA ARG A 9 -17.47 -14.56 1.00
C ARG A 9 -16.93 -15.79 1.70
N ASN A 10 -16.18 -16.64 0.99
CA ASN A 10 -15.57 -17.85 1.54
C ASN A 10 -14.37 -17.53 2.45
N MET A 11 -13.65 -16.43 2.17
CA MET A 11 -12.51 -15.99 2.98
C MET A 11 -12.94 -15.23 4.24
N LEU A 12 -14.08 -14.53 4.23
CA LEU A 12 -14.51 -13.67 5.33
C LEU A 12 -14.61 -14.40 6.70
N PRO A 13 -15.10 -15.67 6.79
CA PRO A 13 -15.09 -16.43 8.05
C PRO A 13 -13.71 -16.68 8.64
N LEU A 14 -12.63 -16.63 7.84
CA LEU A 14 -11.24 -16.75 8.29
C LEU A 14 -10.71 -15.46 8.92
N HIS A 15 -11.39 -14.33 8.73
CA HIS A 15 -10.97 -13.01 9.17
C HIS A 15 -11.76 -12.56 10.41
N LYS A 16 -11.67 -13.32 11.50
CA LYS A 16 -12.52 -13.08 12.69
C LYS A 16 -12.04 -11.89 13.54
N THR A 17 -10.73 -11.68 13.58
CA THR A 17 -10.09 -10.67 14.43
C THR A 17 -10.30 -9.27 13.86
N PRO A 18 -11.02 -8.37 14.55
CA PRO A 18 -11.08 -6.99 14.11
C PRO A 18 -9.71 -6.32 14.26
N ILE A 19 -9.29 -5.55 13.26
CA ILE A 19 -8.18 -4.61 13.45
C ILE A 19 -8.56 -3.63 14.56
N LYS A 20 -7.61 -3.26 15.42
CA LYS A 20 -7.81 -2.21 16.44
C LYS A 20 -7.45 -0.86 15.81
N PRO A 21 -8.43 -0.05 15.35
CA PRO A 21 -8.12 1.21 14.70
C PRO A 21 -7.48 2.17 15.69
N LYS A 22 -6.46 2.91 15.24
CA LYS A 22 -5.87 4.01 16.02
C LYS A 22 -6.83 5.19 16.17
N ARG A 23 -7.81 5.33 15.26
CA ARG A 23 -8.88 6.33 15.32
C ARG A 23 -10.24 5.69 15.05
N LYS A 24 -11.20 5.85 15.98
CA LYS A 24 -12.59 5.37 15.80
C LYS A 24 -13.41 6.24 14.83
N THR A 25 -12.93 7.46 14.56
CA THR A 25 -13.58 8.42 13.67
C THR A 25 -12.57 8.92 12.65
N ILE A 26 -12.96 8.86 11.38
CA ILE A 26 -12.20 9.33 10.23
C ILE A 26 -12.79 10.67 9.81
N SER A 27 -12.01 11.73 9.70
CA SER A 27 -12.51 13.05 9.30
C SER A 27 -11.68 13.60 8.16
N LEU A 28 -12.21 13.60 6.92
CA LEU A 28 -11.51 14.19 5.76
C LEU A 28 -11.42 15.72 5.84
N ILE A 29 -12.19 16.38 6.69
CA ILE A 29 -12.22 17.86 6.78
C ILE A 29 -10.99 18.41 7.55
N ARG A 30 -10.29 17.58 8.33
CA ARG A 30 -9.26 18.05 9.29
C ARG A 30 -7.81 17.97 8.80
N CYS A 31 -7.54 17.44 7.61
CA CYS A 31 -6.17 17.49 7.09
C CYS A 31 -6.02 18.83 6.36
N GLY A 32 -5.44 19.86 6.99
CA GLY A 32 -5.32 21.23 6.45
C GLY A 32 -4.58 21.40 5.10
N ILE A 33 -4.27 20.29 4.40
CA ILE A 33 -3.79 20.21 3.02
C ILE A 33 -4.98 20.09 2.02
N LEU A 34 -6.19 19.86 2.53
CA LEU A 34 -7.30 19.32 1.74
C LEU A 34 -8.24 20.35 1.14
N ASP A 35 -8.27 21.64 1.49
CA ASP A 35 -9.25 22.52 0.82
C ASP A 35 -8.93 22.77 -0.67
N SER A 36 -7.65 22.81 -1.08
CA SER A 36 -7.29 22.93 -2.50
C SER A 36 -7.28 21.58 -3.24
N GLN A 37 -6.86 20.50 -2.59
CA GLN A 37 -6.79 19.16 -3.20
C GLN A 37 -8.13 18.39 -3.15
N LEU A 38 -8.94 18.58 -2.11
CA LEU A 38 -10.33 18.15 -2.12
C LEU A 38 -11.07 18.85 -3.23
N ASN A 39 -10.71 20.10 -3.60
CA ASN A 39 -11.28 20.80 -4.73
C ASN A 39 -10.74 20.36 -6.10
N SER A 40 -9.80 19.40 -6.16
CA SER A 40 -9.40 18.82 -7.44
C SER A 40 -10.58 18.11 -8.10
N SER A 41 -10.80 18.37 -9.40
CA SER A 41 -11.83 17.70 -10.21
C SER A 41 -11.46 16.25 -10.53
N ASN A 42 -10.25 15.79 -10.18
CA ASN A 42 -9.74 14.48 -10.54
C ASN A 42 -10.16 13.42 -9.50
N ALA A 43 -11.13 12.59 -9.86
CA ALA A 43 -11.63 11.51 -9.00
C ALA A 43 -10.54 10.50 -8.58
N SER A 44 -9.46 10.33 -9.35
CA SER A 44 -8.35 9.45 -8.96
C SER A 44 -7.56 9.99 -7.78
N ILE A 45 -7.40 11.31 -7.68
CA ILE A 45 -6.71 11.97 -6.54
C ILE A 45 -7.59 11.86 -5.30
N ALA A 46 -8.89 12.16 -5.44
CA ALA A 46 -9.84 12.07 -4.35
C ALA A 46 -9.95 10.63 -3.80
N MET A 47 -9.95 9.60 -4.66
CA MET A 47 -9.90 8.20 -4.23
C MET A 47 -8.63 7.87 -3.45
N GLY A 48 -7.47 8.38 -3.89
CA GLY A 48 -6.20 8.23 -3.16
C GLY A 48 -6.31 8.79 -1.74
N ILE A 49 -6.75 10.05 -1.62
CA ILE A 49 -6.96 10.74 -0.34
C ILE A 49 -7.88 9.94 0.60
N PHE A 50 -8.97 9.38 0.06
CA PHE A 50 -9.87 8.55 0.87
C PHE A 50 -9.15 7.37 1.51
N TYR A 51 -8.35 6.63 0.74
CA TYR A 51 -7.62 5.46 1.24
C TYR A 51 -6.42 5.84 2.12
N GLU A 52 -5.77 6.98 1.88
CA GLU A 52 -4.75 7.53 2.78
C GLU A 52 -5.35 7.79 4.17
N VAL A 53 -6.46 8.52 4.23
CA VAL A 53 -7.09 8.87 5.50
C VAL A 53 -7.73 7.65 6.17
N LEU A 54 -8.21 6.68 5.40
CA LEU A 54 -8.63 5.38 5.92
C LEU A 54 -7.47 4.62 6.57
N SER A 55 -6.32 4.56 5.89
CA SER A 55 -5.12 3.89 6.39
C SER A 55 -4.58 4.59 7.62
N GLN A 56 -4.63 5.92 7.69
CA GLN A 56 -4.28 6.68 8.89
C GLN A 56 -5.17 6.31 10.08
N ALA A 57 -6.47 6.09 9.86
CA ALA A 57 -7.37 5.69 10.93
C ALA A 57 -7.08 4.28 11.46
N PHE A 58 -6.71 3.36 10.56
CA PHE A 58 -6.38 1.99 10.92
C PHE A 58 -5.03 1.88 11.61
N TYR A 59 -4.00 2.50 11.03
CA TYR A 59 -2.60 2.27 11.38
C TYR A 59 -1.93 3.44 12.11
N GLY A 60 -2.61 4.59 12.22
CA GLY A 60 -2.07 5.79 12.88
C GLY A 60 -1.17 6.61 11.96
N GLY A 61 -0.28 7.41 12.58
CA GLY A 61 0.64 8.28 11.86
C GLY A 61 -0.01 9.56 11.29
N GLU A 62 0.79 10.27 10.51
CA GLU A 62 0.48 11.54 9.86
C GLU A 62 0.64 11.41 8.35
N LEU A 63 -0.07 12.22 7.57
CA LEU A 63 0.16 12.28 6.13
C LEU A 63 1.60 12.72 5.88
N GLY A 64 2.32 12.01 5.03
CA GLY A 64 3.72 12.34 4.79
C GLY A 64 3.87 13.69 4.08
N LYS A 65 5.01 14.33 4.34
CA LYS A 65 5.45 15.52 3.63
C LYS A 65 6.38 15.09 2.50
N HIS A 66 6.62 15.96 1.52
CA HIS A 66 7.64 15.70 0.52
C HIS A 66 8.99 15.55 1.23
N VAL A 67 9.64 14.41 1.01
CA VAL A 67 10.98 14.12 1.50
C VAL A 67 11.88 13.99 0.27
N GLY A 68 12.95 14.78 0.23
CA GLY A 68 14.04 14.58 -0.71
C GLY A 68 15.08 13.68 -0.06
N ILE A 69 15.57 12.70 -0.82
CA ILE A 69 16.72 11.89 -0.44
C ILE A 69 17.83 12.18 -1.46
N ASP A 70 18.99 12.55 -0.95
CA ASP A 70 20.22 12.62 -1.73
C ASP A 70 20.72 11.19 -1.95
N ASN A 71 20.92 10.81 -3.21
CA ASN A 71 21.39 9.49 -3.58
C ASN A 71 22.93 9.37 -3.51
N GLY A 72 23.64 10.39 -3.02
CA GLY A 72 25.10 10.36 -2.83
C GLY A 72 25.91 10.53 -4.12
N ASN A 73 25.24 10.57 -5.27
CA ASN A 73 25.81 10.80 -6.61
C ASN A 73 25.47 12.20 -7.18
N GLY A 74 24.88 13.09 -6.36
CA GLY A 74 24.39 14.40 -6.76
C GLY A 74 22.96 14.42 -7.32
N ASP A 75 22.34 13.26 -7.54
CA ASP A 75 20.91 13.16 -7.85
C ASP A 75 20.08 13.13 -6.58
N SER A 76 19.02 13.94 -6.55
CA SER A 76 18.01 13.87 -5.49
C SER A 76 16.74 13.21 -6.01
N THR A 77 16.28 12.16 -5.32
CA THR A 77 14.95 11.62 -5.53
C THR A 77 14.02 12.16 -4.45
N SER A 78 12.93 12.79 -4.86
CA SER A 78 11.88 13.18 -3.94
C SER A 78 10.61 12.41 -4.22
N THR A 79 9.98 11.93 -3.15
CA THR A 79 8.60 11.49 -3.15
C THR A 79 7.95 11.91 -1.83
N ARG A 80 6.64 11.77 -1.77
CA ARG A 80 5.86 11.95 -0.55
C ARG A 80 5.39 10.57 -0.12
N PRO A 81 5.92 9.98 0.97
CA PRO A 81 5.29 8.81 1.57
C PRO A 81 3.85 9.17 1.96
N ASP A 82 2.91 8.25 1.81
CA ASP A 82 1.51 8.59 2.07
C ASP A 82 1.24 8.78 3.56
N ILE A 83 1.75 7.88 4.41
CA ILE A 83 1.62 7.97 5.87
C ILE A 83 2.94 7.65 6.54
N ILE A 84 3.30 8.47 7.54
CA ILE A 84 4.47 8.28 8.38
C ILE A 84 4.01 8.18 9.84
N ASN A 85 4.31 7.05 10.48
CA ASN A 85 4.12 6.83 11.91
C ASN A 85 5.48 6.85 12.60
N THR A 86 5.92 8.04 12.99
CA THR A 86 7.23 8.29 13.62
C THR A 86 7.38 7.54 14.94
N LYS A 87 6.31 7.41 15.73
CA LYS A 87 6.33 6.71 17.02
C LYS A 87 6.66 5.22 16.87
N GLU A 88 6.13 4.57 15.83
CA GLU A 88 6.36 3.14 15.58
C GLU A 88 7.51 2.90 14.57
N ASN A 89 8.09 3.97 14.03
CA ASN A 89 9.06 3.95 12.92
C ASN A 89 8.53 3.17 11.71
N ILE A 90 7.29 3.46 11.30
CA ILE A 90 6.61 2.79 10.19
C ILE A 90 6.20 3.81 9.13
N ILE A 91 6.37 3.43 7.86
CA ILE A 91 5.92 4.16 6.70
C ILE A 91 4.92 3.30 5.94
N TYR A 92 3.81 3.90 5.54
CA TYR A 92 2.82 3.24 4.69
C TYR A 92 2.69 3.97 3.36
N GLU A 93 2.86 3.22 2.27
CA GLU A 93 2.51 3.61 0.91
C GLU A 93 1.13 3.03 0.59
N VAL A 94 0.19 3.87 0.17
CA VAL A 94 -1.21 3.49 -0.04
C VAL A 94 -1.50 3.39 -1.53
N LYS A 95 -1.89 2.19 -1.95
CA LYS A 95 -2.33 1.92 -3.32
C LYS A 95 -3.78 1.47 -3.32
N SER A 96 -4.47 1.75 -4.42
CA SER A 96 -5.79 1.20 -4.70
C SER A 96 -5.86 0.70 -6.13
N CYS A 97 -6.54 -0.42 -6.34
CA CYS A 97 -6.78 -0.95 -7.66
C CYS A 97 -8.22 -1.46 -7.81
N ARG A 98 -8.72 -1.36 -9.04
CA ARG A 98 -10.00 -1.95 -9.38
C ARG A 98 -9.88 -3.48 -9.39
N ARG A 99 -10.95 -4.16 -9.01
CA ARG A 99 -11.11 -5.61 -9.16
C ARG A 99 -10.67 -6.07 -10.56
N GLY A 100 -9.80 -7.07 -10.59
CA GLY A 100 -9.30 -7.69 -11.84
C GLY A 100 -8.31 -6.80 -12.59
N LYS A 101 -7.91 -5.66 -12.03
CA LYS A 101 -6.87 -4.79 -12.59
C LYS A 101 -5.59 -4.87 -11.76
N GLU A 102 -4.53 -4.42 -12.38
CA GLU A 102 -3.19 -4.34 -11.84
C GLU A 102 -2.99 -3.05 -11.04
N PHE A 103 -1.93 -3.03 -10.23
CA PHE A 103 -1.37 -1.77 -9.75
C PHE A 103 0.08 -1.63 -10.23
N PHE A 104 0.55 -0.38 -10.28
CA PHE A 104 1.85 -0.04 -10.83
C PHE A 104 2.83 0.27 -9.69
N LEU A 105 4.00 -0.36 -9.74
CA LEU A 105 5.18 -0.03 -8.95
C LEU A 105 6.12 0.77 -9.84
N GLN A 106 6.21 2.09 -9.62
CA GLN A 106 7.08 2.96 -10.42
C GLN A 106 8.53 2.80 -9.95
N ASP A 107 9.47 2.69 -10.90
CA ASP A 107 10.90 2.55 -10.57
C ASP A 107 11.36 3.67 -9.64
N ARG A 108 11.05 4.93 -9.96
CA ARG A 108 11.40 6.09 -9.13
C ARG A 108 10.89 5.98 -7.69
N GLN A 109 9.67 5.48 -7.50
CA GLN A 109 9.10 5.30 -6.17
C GLN A 109 9.82 4.16 -5.43
N MET A 110 10.13 3.08 -6.13
CA MET A 110 10.83 1.94 -5.57
C MET A 110 12.26 2.31 -5.18
N GLU A 111 13.01 2.98 -6.06
CA GLU A 111 14.35 3.50 -5.76
C GLU A 111 14.35 4.46 -4.58
N PHE A 112 13.36 5.35 -4.49
CA PHE A 112 13.22 6.21 -3.31
C PHE A 112 13.09 5.39 -2.02
N TYR A 113 12.23 4.36 -2.00
CA TYR A 113 12.05 3.54 -0.80
C TYR A 113 13.27 2.67 -0.49
N LYS A 114 14.01 2.21 -1.51
CA LYS A 114 15.31 1.54 -1.32
C LYS A 114 16.31 2.50 -0.68
N ALA A 115 16.50 3.69 -1.26
CA ALA A 115 17.39 4.71 -0.71
C ALA A 115 16.99 5.13 0.71
N MET A 116 15.68 5.24 0.99
CA MET A 116 15.17 5.52 2.33
C MET A 116 15.51 4.42 3.33
N GLN A 117 15.37 3.15 2.93
CA GLN A 117 15.71 2.00 3.76
C GLN A 117 17.18 2.03 4.17
N VAL A 118 18.06 2.41 3.25
CA VAL A 118 19.51 2.49 3.47
C VAL A 118 19.91 3.73 4.26
N ASN A 119 19.44 4.91 3.87
CA ASN A 119 19.91 6.18 4.43
C ASN A 119 19.39 6.46 5.84
N PHE A 120 18.35 5.76 6.31
CA PHE A 120 17.83 5.98 7.67
C PHE A 120 18.72 5.45 8.80
N LEU A 121 19.66 4.54 8.48
CA LEU A 121 20.64 4.00 9.43
C LEU A 121 21.49 5.08 10.09
N SER A 122 21.94 6.05 9.30
CA SER A 122 22.92 7.04 9.73
C SER A 122 22.38 7.95 10.84
N ASN A 123 21.06 8.10 10.94
CA ASN A 123 20.43 9.10 11.81
C ASN A 123 19.59 8.53 12.97
N ASN A 124 18.99 7.34 12.85
CA ASN A 124 17.91 6.91 13.77
C ASN A 124 18.12 5.57 14.50
N LYS A 125 19.27 4.91 14.35
CA LYS A 125 19.62 3.61 14.99
C LYS A 125 18.65 2.43 14.71
N LYS A 126 17.58 2.63 13.95
CA LYS A 126 16.63 1.60 13.54
C LYS A 126 16.05 1.89 12.15
N TYR A 127 15.97 0.85 11.35
CA TYR A 127 15.36 0.88 10.03
C TYR A 127 13.86 1.17 10.10
N PRO A 128 13.33 2.09 9.25
CA PRO A 128 11.90 2.23 9.13
C PRO A 128 11.32 0.95 8.53
N LYS A 129 10.20 0.47 9.08
CA LYS A 129 9.42 -0.57 8.42
C LYS A 129 8.57 0.09 7.36
N ILE A 130 8.67 -0.37 6.11
CA ILE A 130 7.88 0.16 5.01
C ILE A 130 6.83 -0.87 4.62
N TYR A 131 5.57 -0.44 4.51
CA TYR A 131 4.45 -1.29 4.10
C TYR A 131 3.70 -0.67 2.93
N PHE A 132 3.24 -1.52 2.02
CA PHE A 132 2.30 -1.16 0.97
C PHE A 132 0.90 -1.62 1.38
N VAL A 133 -0.01 -0.66 1.57
CA VAL A 133 -1.42 -0.91 1.88
C VAL A 133 -2.20 -0.85 0.57
N ILE A 134 -2.70 -2.00 0.11
CA ILE A 134 -3.35 -2.13 -1.19
C ILE A 134 -4.85 -2.38 -0.97
N TYR A 135 -5.68 -1.45 -1.40
CA TYR A 135 -7.14 -1.59 -1.39
C TYR A 135 -7.66 -2.10 -2.73
N VAL A 136 -8.56 -3.08 -2.68
CA VAL A 136 -9.24 -3.60 -3.88
C VAL A 136 -10.70 -3.21 -3.84
N HIS A 137 -11.20 -2.61 -4.91
CA HIS A 137 -12.58 -2.10 -5.00
C HIS A 137 -13.21 -2.43 -6.37
N PRO A 138 -14.55 -2.49 -6.49
CA PRO A 138 -15.21 -2.77 -7.76
C PRO A 138 -15.38 -1.51 -8.63
N PHE A 139 -15.21 -0.33 -8.04
CA PHE A 139 -15.57 0.96 -8.60
C PHE A 139 -14.90 1.26 -9.96
N GLU A 140 -15.71 1.63 -10.96
CA GLU A 140 -15.27 1.89 -12.34
C GLU A 140 -15.20 3.39 -12.67
N GLY A 141 -14.55 3.76 -13.79
CA GLY A 141 -14.62 5.11 -14.34
C GLY A 141 -13.85 6.21 -13.60
N VAL A 142 -13.19 5.93 -12.47
CA VAL A 142 -12.47 6.92 -11.64
C VAL A 142 -11.45 7.74 -12.41
N ARG A 143 -10.76 7.14 -13.39
CA ARG A 143 -9.69 7.82 -14.14
C ARG A 143 -10.15 8.54 -15.40
N SER A 144 -11.36 8.28 -15.90
CA SER A 144 -11.75 8.73 -17.25
C SER A 144 -13.21 9.14 -17.43
N ALA A 145 -14.12 8.85 -16.49
CA ALA A 145 -15.56 8.99 -16.73
C ALA A 145 -16.44 9.16 -15.47
N TRP A 146 -15.89 9.50 -14.30
CA TRP A 146 -16.71 9.69 -13.09
C TRP A 146 -17.61 10.92 -13.24
N LYS A 147 -18.93 10.71 -13.22
CA LYS A 147 -19.96 11.77 -13.36
C LYS A 147 -20.63 12.18 -12.05
N GLY A 148 -20.40 11.45 -10.96
CA GLY A 148 -20.99 11.73 -9.65
C GLY A 148 -20.21 12.77 -8.85
N THR A 149 -20.72 13.10 -7.67
CA THR A 149 -20.05 13.94 -6.68
C THR A 149 -18.95 13.17 -5.94
N ARG A 150 -18.05 13.89 -5.27
CA ARG A 150 -17.02 13.27 -4.42
C ARG A 150 -17.62 12.53 -3.23
N TYR A 151 -18.73 13.03 -2.67
CA TYR A 151 -19.41 12.39 -1.55
C TYR A 151 -20.01 11.04 -1.95
N GLU A 152 -20.61 10.96 -3.13
CA GLU A 152 -21.09 9.68 -3.69
C GLU A 152 -19.94 8.71 -3.94
N MET A 153 -18.79 9.21 -4.43
CA MET A 153 -17.59 8.39 -4.55
C MET A 153 -17.10 7.88 -3.19
N TYR A 154 -17.01 8.74 -2.17
CA TYR A 154 -16.57 8.33 -0.83
C TYR A 154 -17.55 7.34 -0.18
N ASP A 155 -18.84 7.52 -0.39
CA ASP A 155 -19.87 6.58 0.08
C ASP A 155 -19.72 5.21 -0.60
N ALA A 156 -19.51 5.21 -1.92
CA ALA A 156 -19.25 3.99 -2.69
C ALA A 156 -17.97 3.30 -2.22
N LEU A 157 -16.86 4.04 -2.05
CA LEU A 157 -15.60 3.45 -1.55
C LEU A 157 -15.77 2.86 -0.13
N ALA A 158 -16.46 3.56 0.77
CA ALA A 158 -16.76 3.09 2.12
C ALA A 158 -17.65 1.84 2.15
N SER A 159 -18.55 1.69 1.18
CA SER A 159 -19.54 0.60 1.11
C SER A 159 -19.11 -0.58 0.24
N GLU A 160 -18.19 -0.36 -0.70
CA GLU A 160 -17.87 -1.34 -1.74
C GLU A 160 -16.42 -1.83 -1.74
N THR A 161 -15.53 -1.28 -0.89
CA THR A 161 -14.18 -1.85 -0.72
C THR A 161 -14.28 -3.35 -0.43
N LEU A 162 -13.59 -4.16 -1.24
CA LEU A 162 -13.71 -5.60 -1.24
C LEU A 162 -12.82 -6.24 -0.20
N TYR A 163 -11.55 -5.82 -0.14
CA TYR A 163 -10.55 -6.25 0.82
C TYR A 163 -9.33 -5.32 0.77
N SER A 164 -8.44 -5.44 1.75
CA SER A 164 -7.12 -4.82 1.68
C SER A 164 -5.99 -5.80 1.99
N LEU A 165 -4.79 -5.47 1.49
CA LEU A 165 -3.55 -6.15 1.80
C LEU A 165 -2.61 -5.16 2.49
N VAL A 166 -1.89 -5.62 3.50
CA VAL A 166 -0.73 -4.90 4.07
C VAL A 166 0.48 -5.77 3.80
N VAL A 167 1.35 -5.31 2.90
CA VAL A 167 2.47 -6.09 2.38
C VAL A 167 3.77 -5.39 2.74
N PRO A 168 4.74 -6.08 3.36
CA PRO A 168 6.00 -5.49 3.76
C PRO A 168 6.87 -5.21 2.53
N PHE A 169 7.68 -4.16 2.61
CA PHE A 169 8.49 -3.70 1.49
C PHE A 169 9.43 -4.76 0.94
N ASN A 170 9.95 -5.67 1.77
CA ASN A 170 10.78 -6.77 1.30
C ASN A 170 10.08 -7.67 0.26
N LEU A 171 8.78 -7.92 0.40
CA LEU A 171 7.99 -8.63 -0.62
C LEU A 171 7.71 -7.75 -1.84
N ILE A 172 7.52 -6.45 -1.64
CA ILE A 172 7.27 -5.51 -2.74
C ILE A 172 8.51 -5.35 -3.62
N VAL A 173 9.71 -5.29 -3.04
CA VAL A 173 10.99 -5.29 -3.77
C VAL A 173 11.12 -6.58 -4.58
N ASN A 174 10.82 -7.73 -3.98
CA ASN A 174 10.82 -9.01 -4.70
C ASN A 174 9.81 -9.06 -5.85
N LEU A 175 8.64 -8.42 -5.71
CA LEU A 175 7.67 -8.27 -6.80
C LEU A 175 8.14 -7.28 -7.88
N HIS A 176 9.05 -6.38 -7.55
CA HIS A 176 9.56 -5.38 -8.48
C HIS A 176 10.86 -5.81 -9.19
N ASP A 177 11.54 -6.83 -8.68
CA ASP A 177 12.82 -7.31 -9.20
C ASP A 177 12.73 -7.72 -10.68
N PRO A 178 13.41 -7.00 -11.60
CA PRO A 178 13.38 -7.30 -13.02
C PRO A 178 14.17 -8.56 -13.39
N ASN A 179 15.09 -9.01 -12.54
CA ASN A 179 15.95 -10.16 -12.80
C ASN A 179 15.30 -11.48 -12.39
N ARG A 180 14.17 -11.42 -11.69
CA ARG A 180 13.47 -12.61 -11.23
C ARG A 180 12.36 -12.98 -12.21
N GLU A 181 12.43 -14.19 -12.74
CA GLU A 181 11.33 -14.77 -13.51
C GLU A 181 10.18 -15.16 -12.56
N ILE A 182 9.36 -14.19 -12.16
CA ILE A 182 8.24 -14.43 -11.23
C ILE A 182 6.98 -14.97 -11.94
N GLY A 183 7.16 -15.55 -13.13
CA GLY A 183 6.10 -16.13 -13.96
C GLY A 183 4.89 -15.20 -14.15
N ASP A 184 3.70 -15.69 -13.79
CA ASP A 184 2.42 -15.00 -13.99
C ASP A 184 2.04 -13.98 -12.90
N LEU A 185 2.97 -13.60 -12.02
CA LEU A 185 2.68 -12.65 -10.94
C LEU A 185 2.86 -11.18 -11.36
N VAL A 186 3.87 -10.90 -12.17
CA VAL A 186 4.30 -9.54 -12.52
C VAL A 186 4.74 -9.50 -13.98
N TYR A 187 4.71 -8.30 -14.57
CA TYR A 187 5.34 -8.02 -15.84
C TYR A 187 5.97 -6.65 -15.81
N THR A 188 7.21 -6.57 -16.30
CA THR A 188 8.02 -5.36 -16.32
C THR A 188 7.74 -4.57 -17.59
N TYR A 189 7.60 -3.26 -17.47
CA TYR A 189 7.47 -2.35 -18.60
C TYR A 189 8.67 -1.44 -18.70
N ASN A 190 9.32 -1.49 -19.86
CA ASN A 190 10.29 -0.49 -20.27
C ASN A 190 9.66 0.35 -21.39
N ASN A 191 9.01 1.47 -21.02
CA ASN A 191 8.49 2.39 -22.02
C ASN A 191 9.56 3.44 -22.34
N LYS A 192 10.14 3.37 -23.55
CA LYS A 192 11.17 4.30 -24.06
C LYS A 192 10.69 5.77 -24.15
N THR A 193 9.41 6.03 -23.89
CA THR A 193 8.82 7.37 -23.83
C THR A 193 8.74 7.91 -22.39
N LYS A 194 9.89 8.47 -21.97
CA LYS A 194 10.15 9.56 -21.00
C LYS A 194 9.52 9.60 -19.59
N TYR A 195 8.48 8.85 -19.20
CA TYR A 195 7.85 9.15 -17.88
C TYR A 195 7.41 8.02 -16.95
N ASN A 196 7.41 6.73 -17.32
CA ASN A 196 7.06 5.67 -16.35
C ASN A 196 7.67 4.30 -16.73
N THR A 197 8.87 4.01 -16.26
CA THR A 197 9.37 2.63 -16.12
C THR A 197 8.87 2.05 -14.79
N GLY A 198 8.57 0.75 -14.78
CA GLY A 198 7.93 0.12 -13.61
C GLY A 198 7.45 -1.30 -13.84
N SER A 199 6.99 -1.90 -12.75
CA SER A 199 6.41 -3.25 -12.74
C SER A 199 4.89 -3.17 -12.54
N LYS A 200 4.13 -3.94 -13.33
CA LYS A 200 2.70 -4.15 -13.10
C LYS A 200 2.46 -5.44 -12.34
N VAL A 201 1.98 -5.31 -11.11
CA VAL A 201 1.58 -6.46 -10.30
C VAL A 201 0.20 -6.92 -10.78
N ARG A 202 0.14 -8.14 -11.31
CA ARG A 202 -1.07 -8.68 -11.92
C ARG A 202 -2.16 -8.92 -10.88
N SER A 203 -3.41 -8.84 -11.31
CA SER A 203 -4.55 -9.12 -10.43
C SER A 203 -4.54 -10.55 -9.84
N SER A 204 -3.93 -11.50 -10.54
CA SER A 204 -3.65 -12.86 -10.05
C SER A 204 -2.75 -12.86 -8.82
N ALA A 205 -1.68 -12.05 -8.81
CA ALA A 205 -0.76 -11.91 -7.68
C ALA A 205 -1.44 -11.23 -6.48
N ILE A 206 -2.18 -10.14 -6.72
CA ILE A 206 -2.94 -9.43 -5.67
C ILE A 206 -3.96 -10.38 -5.03
N LYS A 207 -4.70 -11.14 -5.85
CA LYS A 207 -5.62 -12.16 -5.36
C LYS A 207 -4.88 -13.28 -4.61
N GLY A 208 -3.74 -13.73 -5.12
CA GLY A 208 -2.91 -14.75 -4.49
C GLY A 208 -2.44 -14.34 -3.10
N LEU A 209 -1.95 -13.11 -2.93
CA LEU A 209 -1.56 -12.55 -1.63
C LEU A 209 -2.74 -12.52 -0.64
N PHE A 210 -3.96 -12.35 -1.15
CA PHE A 210 -5.17 -12.38 -0.31
C PHE A 210 -5.60 -13.81 0.08
N THR A 211 -5.64 -14.72 -0.89
CA THR A 211 -6.18 -16.07 -0.66
C THR A 211 -5.15 -17.03 -0.11
N GLU A 212 -3.95 -17.03 -0.68
CA GLU A 212 -2.87 -18.00 -0.46
C GLU A 212 -1.49 -17.29 -0.33
N PRO A 213 -1.33 -16.36 0.64
CA PRO A 213 -0.11 -15.57 0.79
C PRO A 213 1.16 -16.43 0.89
N GLU A 214 1.08 -17.58 1.55
CA GLU A 214 2.18 -18.54 1.70
C GLU A 214 2.68 -19.06 0.35
N ARG A 215 1.76 -19.32 -0.60
CA ARG A 215 2.12 -19.77 -1.95
C ARG A 215 2.85 -18.66 -2.69
N VAL A 216 2.35 -17.43 -2.60
CA VAL A 216 2.98 -16.28 -3.26
C VAL A 216 4.37 -15.99 -2.68
N ILE A 217 4.53 -16.05 -1.35
CA ILE A 217 5.84 -15.88 -0.69
C ILE A 217 6.86 -16.90 -1.21
N ARG A 218 6.47 -18.18 -1.35
CA ARG A 218 7.36 -19.21 -1.91
C ARG A 218 7.71 -18.97 -3.38
N LEU A 219 6.75 -18.51 -4.18
CA LEU A 219 7.00 -18.14 -5.58
C LEU A 219 7.95 -16.94 -5.70
N LEU A 220 7.94 -16.06 -4.70
CA LEU A 220 8.90 -14.97 -4.53
C LEU A 220 10.20 -15.43 -3.83
N GLY A 221 10.50 -16.74 -3.84
CA GLY A 221 11.74 -17.29 -3.27
C GLY A 221 11.91 -17.11 -1.75
N GLY A 222 10.86 -16.74 -1.02
CA GLY A 222 10.89 -16.55 0.42
C GLY A 222 10.46 -17.80 1.20
N TYR A 223 10.96 -17.94 2.43
CA TYR A 223 10.48 -18.95 3.37
C TYR A 223 9.28 -18.44 4.14
N THR A 224 8.19 -19.21 4.16
CA THR A 224 6.95 -18.81 4.85
C THR A 224 7.11 -18.69 6.36
N SER A 225 8.09 -19.40 6.93
CA SER A 225 8.46 -19.30 8.35
C SER A 225 8.91 -17.92 8.76
N ASP A 226 9.45 -17.13 7.83
CA ASP A 226 10.01 -15.80 8.11
C ASP A 226 8.91 -14.73 8.19
N TYR A 227 7.68 -15.07 7.83
CA TYR A 227 6.55 -14.17 7.80
C TYR A 227 5.52 -14.54 8.87
N SER A 228 4.85 -13.53 9.42
CA SER A 228 3.57 -13.70 10.10
C SER A 228 2.44 -13.18 9.21
N ILE A 229 1.40 -14.00 9.06
CA ILE A 229 0.24 -13.70 8.24
C ILE A 229 -0.98 -13.58 9.14
N GLU A 230 -1.48 -12.36 9.29
CA GLU A 230 -2.67 -12.06 10.08
C GLU A 230 -3.87 -11.86 9.16
N ARG A 231 -4.97 -12.55 9.48
CA ARG A 231 -6.26 -12.39 8.80
C ARG A 231 -7.19 -11.56 9.67
N LEU A 232 -7.24 -10.27 9.38
CA LEU A 232 -7.98 -9.24 10.13
C LEU A 232 -9.25 -8.83 9.38
N ARG A 233 -10.14 -8.10 10.04
CA ARG A 233 -11.28 -7.43 9.40
C ARG A 233 -11.47 -6.02 9.93
N VAL A 234 -12.05 -5.15 9.13
CA VAL A 234 -12.52 -3.84 9.61
C VAL A 234 -13.62 -4.03 10.67
N PRO A 235 -13.55 -3.37 11.84
CA PRO A 235 -14.60 -3.48 12.85
C PRO A 235 -15.91 -2.78 12.42
N ARG A 236 -17.02 -3.15 13.07
CA ARG A 236 -18.38 -2.70 12.68
C ARG A 236 -18.67 -1.23 13.00
N ASP A 237 -17.89 -0.63 13.90
CA ASP A 237 -18.15 0.64 14.56
C ASP A 237 -17.22 1.78 14.10
N ILE A 238 -16.51 1.61 12.98
CA ILE A 238 -15.71 2.70 12.42
C ILE A 238 -16.62 3.68 11.70
N HIS A 239 -16.59 4.91 12.20
CA HIS A 239 -17.36 6.01 11.66
C HIS A 239 -16.48 6.86 10.76
N VAL A 240 -17.06 7.24 9.63
CA VAL A 240 -16.46 8.18 8.69
C VAL A 240 -17.27 9.45 8.76
N ARG A 241 -16.63 10.58 9.02
CA ARG A 241 -17.21 11.93 8.98
C ARG A 241 -16.75 12.58 7.68
N ILE A 242 -17.39 12.18 6.58
CA ILE A 242 -17.20 12.75 5.26
C ILE A 242 -18.59 13.05 4.68
N GLY A 243 -19.03 14.31 4.75
CA GLY A 243 -20.37 14.68 4.29
C GLY A 243 -21.46 13.84 4.97
N LYS A 244 -22.21 13.06 4.16
CA LYS A 244 -23.30 12.18 4.63
C LYS A 244 -22.90 10.72 4.86
N VAL A 245 -21.68 10.31 4.49
CA VAL A 245 -21.18 8.94 4.75
C VAL A 245 -21.10 8.77 6.26
N LYS A 246 -21.65 7.67 6.80
CA LYS A 246 -21.69 7.46 8.26
C LYS A 246 -20.78 6.33 8.74
N ARG A 247 -20.53 5.32 7.92
CA ARG A 247 -19.85 4.07 8.32
C ARG A 247 -19.09 3.44 7.16
N ILE A 248 -18.07 2.66 7.50
CA ILE A 248 -17.37 1.78 6.55
C ILE A 248 -17.94 0.38 6.69
N LYS A 249 -18.22 -0.26 5.55
CA LYS A 249 -18.60 -1.67 5.51
C LYS A 249 -17.43 -2.54 5.96
N GLN A 250 -17.70 -3.58 6.74
CA GLN A 250 -16.66 -4.55 7.07
C GLN A 250 -16.11 -5.22 5.82
N PHE A 251 -14.78 -5.23 5.69
CA PHE A 251 -14.06 -6.00 4.68
C PHE A 251 -12.86 -6.72 5.31
N PRO A 252 -12.42 -7.85 4.73
CA PRO A 252 -11.25 -8.59 5.20
C PRO A 252 -9.94 -7.88 4.84
N ILE A 253 -8.94 -8.08 5.69
CA ILE A 253 -7.60 -7.52 5.60
C ILE A 253 -6.62 -8.66 5.78
N VAL A 254 -5.69 -8.85 4.85
CA VAL A 254 -4.54 -9.74 5.06
C VAL A 254 -3.32 -8.88 5.32
N LYS A 255 -2.74 -9.02 6.51
CA LYS A 255 -1.51 -8.34 6.90
C LYS A 255 -0.38 -9.35 6.94
N ILE A 256 0.65 -9.07 6.16
CA ILE A 256 1.87 -9.87 6.07
C ILE A 256 2.96 -9.03 6.73
N ASP A 257 3.69 -9.61 7.67
CA ASP A 257 4.85 -8.99 8.29
C ASP A 257 6.06 -9.90 8.14
N TYR A 258 7.23 -9.32 7.88
CA TYR A 258 8.49 -10.03 8.00
C TYR A 258 8.95 -9.99 9.47
N LYS A 259 9.21 -11.15 10.06
CA LYS A 259 9.49 -11.29 11.51
C LYS A 259 10.78 -10.57 11.90
N ASP A 260 11.83 -10.70 11.09
CA ASP A 260 13.16 -10.14 11.34
C ASP A 260 13.49 -9.02 10.33
N TYR A 261 12.63 -7.99 10.30
CA TYR A 261 12.73 -6.91 9.32
C TYR A 261 14.03 -6.10 9.47
N ASP A 262 14.52 -5.93 10.69
CA ASP A 262 15.75 -5.19 10.97
C ASP A 262 16.95 -5.92 10.35
N LYS A 263 17.08 -7.24 10.57
CA LYS A 263 18.12 -8.06 9.94
C LYS A 263 18.03 -8.07 8.42
N TRP A 264 16.82 -8.22 7.87
CA TRP A 264 16.64 -8.12 6.42
C TRP A 264 17.10 -6.76 5.89
N SER A 265 16.80 -5.67 6.59
CA SER A 265 17.20 -4.32 6.18
C SER A 265 18.71 -4.13 6.23
N GLU A 266 19.40 -4.74 7.19
CA GLU A 266 20.87 -4.77 7.24
C GLU A 266 21.50 -5.48 6.05
N THR A 267 21.01 -6.69 5.75
CA THR A 267 21.47 -7.45 4.58
C THR A 267 21.18 -6.67 3.29
N PHE A 268 19.96 -6.15 3.15
CA PHE A 268 19.54 -5.36 2.00
C PHE A 268 20.43 -4.11 1.80
N SER A 269 20.77 -3.41 2.88
CA SER A 269 21.59 -2.20 2.79
C SER A 269 23.02 -2.49 2.35
N LYS A 270 23.61 -3.59 2.84
CA LYS A 270 24.95 -4.04 2.41
C LYS A 270 24.97 -4.43 0.94
N GLU A 271 23.96 -5.16 0.48
CA GLU A 271 23.84 -5.55 -0.93
C GLU A 271 23.58 -4.35 -1.85
N TYR A 272 22.75 -3.39 -1.41
CA TYR A 272 22.36 -2.24 -2.23
C TYR A 272 23.48 -1.19 -2.37
N LEU A 273 24.27 -0.96 -1.32
CA LEU A 273 25.41 -0.04 -1.37
C LEU A 273 26.65 -0.65 -2.05
N GLY A 274 26.67 -1.98 -2.24
CA GLY A 274 27.90 -2.73 -2.52
C GLY A 274 28.85 -2.72 -1.30
N ASP A 275 29.98 -3.40 -1.39
CA ASP A 275 31.07 -3.36 -0.39
C ASP A 275 31.76 -1.97 -0.36
N VAL A 276 31.01 -0.88 -0.36
CA VAL A 276 31.53 0.46 -0.13
C VAL A 276 31.71 0.59 1.38
N PRO A 277 32.96 0.66 1.88
CA PRO A 277 33.21 0.80 3.30
C PRO A 277 32.66 2.16 3.74
N PHE A 278 31.80 2.15 4.76
CA PHE A 278 31.42 3.35 5.50
C PHE A 278 32.62 3.94 6.25
#